data_AF-A0A9C9YVB0-F1
#
_entry.id   AF-A0A9C9YVB0-F1
#
_cell.length_a   1.000
_cell.length_b   1.000
_cell.length_c   1.000
_cell.angle_alpha   90.00
_cell.angle_beta   90.00
_cell.angle_gamma   90.00
#
_symmetry.space_group_name_H-M   'P 1'
#
loop_
_entity.id
_entity.type
_entity.pdbx_description
1 polymer ?
#
loop_
_entity_poly.entity_id
_entity_poly.type
_entity_poly.pdbx_seq_one_letter_code
_entity_poly.pdbx_strand_id
1 'polypeptide(L)'
;HNVYELYAALVVSIIATILKFGDRSHIGAVFLATSLVADLQLIAATLIWAVAQHWTGTGLTHETMAAIVSLSGGAVLANVTSVILLVAETLNVRR
;
A
#
# COMPACT_ATOMS: atom_id res chain seq x y z
N HIS A 1 8.22 8.72 13.90
CA HIS A 1 8.06 7.60 12.95
C HIS A 1 9.36 7.39 12.21
N ASN A 2 9.81 6.13 12.10
CA ASN A 2 11.09 5.82 11.50
C ASN A 2 10.95 5.72 9.97
N VAL A 3 11.77 6.46 9.23
CA VAL A 3 11.78 6.47 7.75
C VAL A 3 11.93 5.06 7.17
N TYR A 4 12.68 4.19 7.88
CA TYR A 4 12.87 2.81 7.47
C TYR A 4 11.56 2.00 7.45
N GLU A 5 10.56 2.35 8.27
CA GLU A 5 9.28 1.64 8.30
C GLU A 5 8.46 1.91 7.03
N LEU A 6 8.38 3.18 6.59
CA LEU A 6 7.66 3.55 5.36
C LEU A 6 8.32 2.91 4.13
N TYR A 7 9.65 2.93 4.07
CA TYR A 7 10.39 2.34 2.97
C TYR A 7 10.25 0.81 2.94
N ALA A 8 10.33 0.16 4.09
CA ALA A 8 10.10 -1.28 4.20
C ALA A 8 8.66 -1.64 3.79
N ALA A 9 7.66 -0.87 4.22
CA ALA A 9 6.27 -1.08 3.84
C ALA A 9 6.08 -0.99 2.32
N LEU A 10 6.66 0.03 1.67
CA LEU A 10 6.63 0.17 0.21
C LEU A 10 7.27 -1.03 -0.49
N VAL A 11 8.48 -1.44 -0.08
CA VAL A 11 9.20 -2.55 -0.70
C VAL A 11 8.43 -3.87 -0.57
N VAL A 12 7.91 -4.17 0.63
CA VAL A 12 7.13 -5.39 0.87
C VAL A 12 5.84 -5.38 0.05
N SER A 13 5.17 -4.23 -0.07
CA SER A 13 3.96 -4.09 -0.88
C SER A 13 4.26 -4.40 -2.35
N ILE A 14 5.31 -3.80 -2.93
CA ILE A 14 5.72 -4.03 -4.33
C ILE A 14 6.04 -5.51 -4.59
N ILE A 15 6.75 -6.18 -3.66
CA ILE A 15 7.03 -7.62 -3.78
C ILE A 15 5.71 -8.40 -3.84
N ALA A 16 4.74 -8.09 -2.98
CA ALA A 16 3.44 -8.74 -2.98
C ALA A 16 2.69 -8.51 -4.31
N THR A 17 2.77 -7.31 -4.90
CA THR A 17 2.16 -6.99 -6.19
C THR A 17 2.78 -7.78 -7.33
N ILE A 18 4.11 -7.91 -7.35
CA ILE A 18 4.83 -8.73 -8.34
C ILE A 18 4.42 -10.21 -8.23
N LEU A 19 4.30 -10.75 -7.02
CA LEU A 19 3.84 -12.12 -6.81
C LEU A 19 2.40 -12.34 -7.32
N LYS A 20 1.54 -11.32 -7.24
CA LYS A 20 0.15 -11.37 -7.72
C LYS A 20 0.00 -11.27 -9.24
N PHE A 21 0.99 -10.74 -9.96
CA PHE A 21 0.98 -10.67 -11.44
C PHE A 21 1.04 -12.03 -12.15
N GLY A 22 1.35 -13.12 -11.44
CA GLY A 22 1.41 -14.47 -11.99
C GLY A 22 0.05 -15.16 -12.18
N ASP A 23 -1.02 -14.69 -11.54
CA ASP A 23 -2.35 -15.30 -11.63
C ASP A 23 -3.21 -14.63 -12.72
N ARG A 24 -3.65 -15.43 -13.70
CA ARG A 24 -4.52 -14.98 -14.81
C ARG A 24 -6.01 -15.13 -14.51
N SER A 25 -6.40 -15.54 -13.30
CA SER A 25 -7.80 -15.66 -12.92
C SER A 25 -8.49 -14.29 -12.78
N HIS A 26 -9.81 -14.23 -12.98
CA HIS A 26 -10.62 -13.02 -12.75
C HIS A 26 -10.47 -12.51 -11.30
N ILE A 27 -10.28 -13.43 -10.36
CA ILE A 27 -10.05 -13.14 -8.95
C ILE A 27 -8.64 -12.57 -8.71
N GLY A 28 -7.64 -13.13 -9.38
CA GLY A 28 -6.27 -12.60 -9.40
C GLY A 28 -6.22 -11.14 -9.86
N ALA A 29 -7.01 -10.77 -10.87
CA ALA A 29 -7.11 -9.38 -11.33
C ALA A 29 -7.70 -8.42 -10.28
N VAL A 30 -8.66 -8.86 -9.46
CA VAL A 30 -9.24 -8.03 -8.38
C VAL A 30 -8.25 -7.87 -7.23
N PHE A 31 -7.54 -8.93 -6.85
CA PHE A 31 -6.46 -8.83 -5.86
C PHE A 31 -5.31 -7.96 -6.34
N LEU A 32 -4.99 -8.01 -7.64
CA LEU A 32 -4.02 -7.12 -8.25
C LEU A 32 -4.46 -5.65 -8.13
N ALA A 33 -5.72 -5.35 -8.45
CA ALA A 33 -6.25 -3.99 -8.39
C ALA A 33 -6.19 -3.41 -6.97
N THR A 34 -6.57 -4.18 -5.95
CA THR A 34 -6.47 -3.74 -4.54
C THR A 34 -5.02 -3.53 -4.09
N SER A 35 -4.09 -4.38 -4.54
CA SER A 35 -2.66 -4.24 -4.24
C SER A 35 -2.06 -3.02 -4.94
N LEU A 36 -2.49 -2.73 -6.17
CA LEU A 36 -2.06 -1.54 -6.90
C LEU A 36 -2.49 -0.24 -6.19
N VAL A 37 -3.69 -0.22 -5.63
CA VAL A 37 -4.14 0.93 -4.81
C VAL A 37 -3.24 1.13 -3.60
N ALA A 38 -2.85 0.05 -2.91
CA ALA A 38 -1.92 0.12 -1.79
C ALA A 38 -0.55 0.67 -2.21
N ASP A 39 0.00 0.18 -3.32
CA ASP A 39 1.27 0.66 -3.87
C ASP A 39 1.21 2.14 -4.22
N LEU A 40 0.16 2.60 -4.90
CA LEU A 40 0.00 4.02 -5.25
C LEU A 40 -0.01 4.92 -4.01
N GLN A 41 -0.68 4.49 -2.95
CA GLN A 41 -0.72 5.23 -1.70
C GLN A 41 0.63 5.25 -0.96
N LEU A 42 1.35 4.13 -0.91
CA LEU A 42 2.68 4.05 -0.30
C LEU A 42 3.72 4.83 -1.11
N ILE A 43 3.65 4.78 -2.45
CA ILE A 43 4.50 5.58 -3.33
C ILE A 43 4.23 7.06 -3.10
N ALA A 44 2.96 7.49 -3.07
CA ALA A 44 2.61 8.88 -2.80
C ALA A 44 3.11 9.34 -1.42
N ALA A 45 2.95 8.52 -0.38
CA ALA A 45 3.46 8.81 0.95
C ALA A 45 4.98 8.98 0.96
N THR A 46 5.70 8.11 0.25
CA THR A 46 7.16 8.15 0.13
C THR A 46 7.64 9.36 -0.66
N LEU A 47 6.95 9.74 -1.74
CA LEU A 47 7.27 10.94 -2.52
C LEU A 47 7.06 12.22 -1.70
N ILE A 48 5.96 12.32 -0.96
CA ILE A 48 5.70 13.46 -0.07
C ILE A 48 6.80 13.58 0.99
N TRP A 49 7.20 12.45 1.57
CA TRP A 49 8.32 12.41 2.51
C TRP A 49 9.63 12.88 1.87
N ALA A 50 9.96 12.38 0.68
CA ALA A 50 11.21 12.71 -0.02
C ALA A 50 11.30 14.19 -0.39
N VAL A 51 10.20 14.78 -0.87
CA VAL A 51 10.12 16.22 -1.16
C VAL A 51 10.28 17.02 0.13
N ALA A 52 9.58 16.65 1.20
CA ALA A 52 9.63 17.35 2.48
C ALA A 52 11.02 17.35 3.14
N GLN A 53 11.74 16.23 3.04
CA GLN A 53 13.08 16.09 3.61
C GLN A 53 14.19 16.71 2.74
N HIS A 54 14.11 16.58 1.41
CA HIS A 54 15.24 16.93 0.53
C HIS A 54 15.06 18.24 -0.23
N TRP A 55 13.84 18.73 -0.43
CA TRP A 55 13.57 19.87 -1.31
C TRP A 55 13.05 21.10 -0.57
N THR A 56 12.15 20.93 0.41
CA THR A 56 11.46 22.07 1.03
C THR A 56 12.29 22.80 2.09
N GLY A 57 13.39 22.21 2.58
CA GLY A 57 14.28 22.81 3.59
C GLY A 57 13.66 23.01 4.98
N THR A 58 12.34 22.85 5.13
CA THR A 58 11.56 22.99 6.37
C THR A 58 11.52 21.72 7.22
N GLY A 59 11.95 20.57 6.67
CA GLY A 59 11.92 19.28 7.34
C GLY A 59 10.52 18.66 7.42
N LEU A 60 10.36 17.63 8.26
CA LEU A 60 9.06 16.97 8.46
C LEU A 60 8.18 17.79 9.41
N THR A 61 7.25 18.56 8.85
CA THR A 61 6.22 19.27 9.61
C THR A 61 5.12 18.32 10.09
N HIS A 62 4.33 18.75 11.07
CA HIS A 62 3.19 17.98 11.58
C HIS A 62 2.13 17.71 10.50
N GLU A 63 1.86 18.67 9.63
CA GLU A 63 0.91 18.49 8.50
C GLU A 63 1.41 17.45 7.51
N THR A 64 2.69 17.49 7.13
CA THR A 64 3.26 16.51 6.20
C THR A 64 3.28 15.11 6.79
N MET A 65 3.60 14.99 8.09
CA MET A 65 3.51 13.71 8.80
C MET A 65 2.07 13.18 8.82
N ALA A 66 1.08 14.03 9.06
CA ALA A 66 -0.33 13.63 9.02
C ALA A 66 -0.76 13.14 7.62
N ALA A 67 -0.28 13.79 6.55
CA ALA A 67 -0.53 13.35 5.18
C ALA A 67 0.09 11.97 4.87
N ILE A 68 1.35 11.73 5.29
CA ILE A 68 2.04 10.43 5.13
C ILE A 68 1.28 9.32 5.86
N VAL A 69 0.86 9.57 7.11
CA VAL A 69 0.10 8.60 7.92
C VAL A 69 -1.26 8.32 7.29
N SER A 70 -1.97 9.34 6.81
CA SER A 70 -3.26 9.19 6.13
C SER A 70 -3.15 8.31 4.87
N LEU A 71 -2.15 8.56 4.03
CA LEU A 71 -1.89 7.76 2.83
C LEU A 71 -1.53 6.31 3.18
N SER A 72 -0.66 6.12 4.18
CA SER A 72 -0.29 4.78 4.66
C SER A 72 -1.49 4.02 5.24
N GLY A 73 -2.40 4.73 5.93
CA GLY A 73 -3.67 4.18 6.41
C GLY A 73 -4.58 3.70 5.28
N GLY A 74 -4.64 4.44 4.17
CA GLY A 74 -5.29 3.99 2.95
C GLY A 74 -4.71 2.67 2.44
N ALA A 75 -3.37 2.54 2.43
CA ALA A 75 -2.71 1.36 1.90
C ALA A 75 -3.01 0.11 2.76
N VAL A 76 -3.10 0.29 4.08
CA VAL A 76 -3.55 -0.75 5.01
C VAL A 76 -4.99 -1.16 4.69
N LEU A 77 -5.91 -0.20 4.48
CA LEU A 77 -7.29 -0.52 4.12
C LEU A 77 -7.38 -1.32 2.82
N ALA A 78 -6.61 -0.96 1.80
CA ALA A 78 -6.56 -1.70 0.54
C ALA A 78 -6.03 -3.14 0.70
N ASN A 79 -5.03 -3.35 1.57
CA ASN A 79 -4.55 -4.69 1.89
C ASN A 79 -5.57 -5.50 2.72
N VAL A 80 -6.30 -4.86 3.64
CA VAL A 80 -7.35 -5.51 4.42
C VAL A 80 -8.51 -5.94 3.52
N THR A 81 -8.93 -5.12 2.55
CA THR A 81 -9.98 -5.53 1.60
C THR A 81 -9.52 -6.72 0.75
N SER A 82 -8.25 -6.77 0.34
CA SER A 82 -7.68 -7.96 -0.31
C SER A 82 -7.80 -9.21 0.57
N VAL A 83 -7.55 -9.13 1.88
CA VAL A 83 -7.70 -10.29 2.77
C VAL A 83 -9.16 -10.72 2.90
N ILE A 84 -10.08 -9.76 3.05
CA ILE A 84 -11.53 -10.03 3.16
C ILE A 84 -12.04 -10.76 1.92
N LEU A 85 -11.65 -10.29 0.73
CA LEU A 85 -12.03 -10.90 -0.54
C LEU A 85 -11.49 -12.34 -0.66
N LEU A 86 -10.25 -12.60 -0.20
CA LEU A 86 -9.68 -13.95 -0.18
C LEU A 86 -10.44 -14.90 0.75
N VAL A 87 -10.80 -14.42 1.94
CA VAL A 87 -11.60 -15.20 2.89
C VAL A 87 -12.99 -15.50 2.33
N ALA A 88 -13.66 -14.49 1.73
CA ALA A 88 -14.96 -14.66 1.12
C ALA A 88 -14.95 -15.72 0.02
N GLU A 89 -13.93 -15.70 -0.84
CA GLU A 89 -13.76 -16.70 -1.90
C GLU A 89 -13.54 -18.11 -1.32
N THR A 90 -12.67 -18.22 -0.31
CA THR A 90 -12.38 -19.49 0.35
C THR A 90 -13.63 -20.12 0.99
N LEU A 91 -14.55 -19.29 1.50
CA LEU A 91 -15.83 -19.74 2.06
C LEU A 91 -16.82 -20.15 0.98
N ASN A 92 -16.82 -19.49 -0.17
CA ASN A 92 -17.71 -19.80 -1.29
C ASN A 92 -17.33 -21.15 -1.95
N VAL A 93 -16.03 -21.43 -2.10
CA VAL A 93 -15.53 -22.72 -2.64
C VAL A 93 -15.91 -23.91 -1.76
N ARG A 94 -16.21 -23.69 -0.47
CA ARG A 94 -16.60 -24.75 0.48
C ARG A 94 -18.12 -25.04 0.50
N ARG A 95 -18.93 -24.32 -0.27
CA ARG A 95 -20.38 -24.56 -0.42
C ARG A 95 -20.67 -25.30 -1.72
#